data_AF-A0AA42CKJ8-F1
#
_entry.id   AF-A0AA42CKJ8-F1
#
_cell.length_a   1.000
_cell.length_b   1.000
_cell.length_c   1.000
_cell.angle_alpha   90.00
_cell.angle_beta   90.00
_cell.angle_gamma   90.00
#
_symmetry.space_group_name_H-M   'P 1'
#
loop_
_entity.id
_entity.type
_entity.pdbx_description
1 polymer ?
#
loop_
_entity_poly.entity_id
_entity_poly.type
_entity_poly.pdbx_seq_one_letter_code
_entity_poly.pdbx_strand_id
1 'polypeptide(L)'
;MLIAVGSAEEADVAIEGGADRLVVRAMGDGAALTSGACEEIGRIATGRCPVALWMPGSHAASWALLRQLCGADEVYLPLEQASDSAAEFGGARRFARLPFEDGAPETAFESAAREGFDGVLLCVEDDSRRLLQVQTVGQLQQQVHWARARKLIVGFAGRIEAPDIPRLLAMTPDFILFDGMVRQEGRGTGPLDPERLRYARDLMSTLAPTKPSSHRAADSDATVHDRIFVRDWLVEIQIGAYAYEREPQRVRFTVEVEVVRVAARAADLRHVVTYDLITDSISRATIEHVDLVETVAEDVASAILMHPRATMVDITVEKLDLGTGSLGCRLLRRRDRPL
;
A
#
# COMPACT_ATOMS: atom_id res chain seq x y z
N MET A 1 11.18 3.39 2.12
CA MET A 1 10.99 3.93 0.75
C MET A 1 12.06 3.33 -0.15
N LEU A 2 11.67 2.38 -1.00
CA LEU A 2 12.53 1.76 -2.01
C LEU A 2 12.25 2.45 -3.35
N ILE A 3 13.28 2.96 -4.04
CA ILE A 3 13.11 3.70 -5.30
C ILE A 3 13.74 2.94 -6.46
N ALA A 4 12.99 2.75 -7.55
CA ALA A 4 13.50 2.18 -8.79
C ALA A 4 14.36 3.20 -9.55
N VAL A 5 15.57 2.79 -9.95
CA VAL A 5 16.52 3.64 -10.69
C VAL A 5 17.16 2.87 -11.84
N GLY A 6 17.44 3.58 -12.93
CA GLY A 6 18.04 3.05 -14.15
C GLY A 6 19.33 3.76 -14.56
N SER A 7 19.67 4.87 -13.89
CA SER A 7 20.87 5.66 -14.16
C SER A 7 21.50 6.21 -12.88
N ALA A 8 22.75 6.65 -12.98
CA ALA A 8 23.47 7.29 -11.88
C ALA A 8 22.85 8.63 -11.46
N GLU A 9 22.31 9.39 -12.41
CA GLU A 9 21.58 10.63 -12.15
C GLU A 9 20.32 10.38 -11.33
N GLU A 10 19.54 9.36 -11.69
CA GLU A 10 18.38 8.96 -10.91
C GLU A 10 18.77 8.44 -9.52
N ALA A 11 19.87 7.69 -9.41
CA ALA A 11 20.37 7.23 -8.12
C ALA A 11 20.69 8.41 -7.19
N ASP A 12 21.37 9.44 -7.69
CA ASP A 12 21.71 10.62 -6.89
C ASP A 12 20.45 11.39 -6.45
N VAL A 13 19.54 11.65 -7.39
CA VAL A 13 18.24 12.31 -7.10
C VAL A 13 17.41 11.50 -6.09
N ALA A 14 17.37 10.18 -6.21
CA ALA A 14 16.65 9.32 -5.28
C ALA A 14 17.26 9.40 -3.87
N ILE A 15 18.59 9.38 -3.74
CA ILE A 15 19.29 9.50 -2.45
C ILE A 15 19.00 10.87 -1.82
N GLU A 16 19.11 11.96 -2.57
CA GLU A 16 18.81 13.31 -2.08
C GLU A 16 17.34 13.53 -1.75
N GLY A 17 16.44 12.87 -2.50
CA GLY A 17 15.01 12.77 -2.22
C GLY A 17 14.68 11.88 -1.01
N GLY A 18 15.72 11.34 -0.37
CA GLY A 18 15.65 10.53 0.82
C GLY A 18 15.18 9.13 0.55
N ALA A 19 15.67 8.40 -0.45
CA ALA A 19 15.44 6.95 -0.57
C ALA A 19 16.10 6.20 0.61
N ASP A 20 15.42 5.20 1.17
CA ASP A 20 16.01 4.31 2.19
C ASP A 20 16.89 3.24 1.54
N ARG A 21 16.49 2.80 0.33
CA ARG A 21 17.17 1.81 -0.50
C ARG A 21 16.91 2.14 -1.97
N LEU A 22 17.85 1.79 -2.84
CA LEU A 22 17.68 1.85 -4.30
C LEU A 22 17.44 0.44 -4.85
N VAL A 23 16.59 0.30 -5.85
CA VAL A 23 16.54 -0.93 -6.66
C VAL A 23 16.88 -0.61 -8.11
N VAL A 24 17.97 -1.21 -8.58
CA VAL A 24 18.45 -1.05 -9.94
C VAL A 24 17.62 -1.94 -10.85
N ARG A 25 17.01 -1.36 -11.89
CA ARG A 25 16.26 -2.09 -12.90
C ARG A 25 16.49 -1.50 -14.28
N ALA A 26 16.26 -2.30 -15.31
CA ALA A 26 16.14 -1.76 -16.66
C ALA A 26 14.87 -0.90 -16.77
N MET A 27 14.98 0.21 -17.48
CA MET A 27 13.90 1.17 -17.70
C MET A 27 13.29 0.94 -19.08
N GLY A 28 11.99 0.64 -19.10
CA GLY A 28 11.22 0.44 -20.32
C GLY A 28 11.08 -1.03 -20.70
N ASP A 29 10.05 -1.32 -21.50
CA ASP A 29 9.74 -2.68 -21.93
C ASP A 29 10.86 -3.24 -22.82
N GLY A 30 11.33 -4.45 -22.50
CA GLY A 30 12.44 -5.11 -23.20
C GLY A 30 13.83 -4.46 -23.03
N ALA A 31 13.98 -3.43 -22.20
CA ALA A 31 15.29 -2.81 -21.96
C ALA A 31 16.21 -3.75 -21.16
N ALA A 32 17.52 -3.70 -21.48
CA ALA A 32 18.54 -4.46 -20.76
C ALA A 32 19.38 -3.52 -19.89
N LEU A 33 19.63 -3.95 -18.66
CA LEU A 33 20.53 -3.25 -17.76
C LEU A 33 21.98 -3.45 -18.23
N THR A 34 22.74 -2.36 -18.32
CA THR A 34 24.14 -2.41 -18.78
C THR A 34 25.11 -2.46 -17.61
N SER A 35 26.28 -3.07 -17.81
CA SER A 35 27.36 -3.09 -16.82
C SER A 35 27.80 -1.69 -16.42
N GLY A 36 27.92 -0.77 -17.39
CA GLY A 36 28.31 0.62 -17.13
C GLY A 36 27.31 1.36 -16.23
N ALA A 37 26.01 1.20 -16.48
CA ALA A 37 24.99 1.79 -15.61
C ALA A 37 25.07 1.24 -14.17
N CYS A 38 25.28 -0.08 -14.02
CA CYS A 38 25.44 -0.69 -12.70
C CYS A 38 26.65 -0.16 -11.95
N GLU A 39 27.80 -0.06 -12.62
CA GLU A 39 29.04 0.49 -12.03
C GLU A 39 28.86 1.93 -11.58
N GLU A 40 28.23 2.78 -12.40
CA GLU A 40 28.01 4.18 -12.06
C GLU A 40 27.03 4.34 -10.89
N ILE A 41 25.93 3.59 -10.90
CA ILE A 41 24.95 3.60 -9.79
C ILE A 41 25.61 3.10 -8.51
N GLY A 42 26.34 1.99 -8.56
CA GLY A 42 27.06 1.44 -7.41
C GLY A 42 28.03 2.45 -6.81
N ARG A 43 28.78 3.16 -7.67
CA ARG A 43 29.72 4.22 -7.25
C ARG A 43 29.02 5.37 -6.53
N ILE A 44 27.87 5.83 -7.04
CA ILE A 44 27.08 6.91 -6.44
C ILE A 44 26.46 6.48 -5.11
N ALA A 45 25.98 5.23 -5.01
CA ALA A 45 25.27 4.72 -3.85
C ALA A 45 26.18 4.26 -2.71
N THR A 46 27.43 3.87 -3.01
CA THR A 46 28.38 3.35 -2.03
C THR A 46 28.53 4.28 -0.82
N GLY A 47 28.23 3.76 0.37
CA GLY A 47 28.30 4.50 1.64
C GLY A 47 27.18 5.53 1.86
N ARG A 48 26.27 5.70 0.89
CA ARG A 48 25.14 6.66 0.94
C ARG A 48 23.79 5.96 1.03
N CYS A 49 23.56 4.89 0.28
CA CYS A 49 22.29 4.17 0.25
C CYS A 49 22.49 2.70 -0.16
N PRO A 50 21.89 1.73 0.53
CA PRO A 50 21.97 0.32 0.13
C PRO A 50 21.32 0.10 -1.24
N VAL A 51 21.91 -0.82 -2.01
CA VAL A 51 21.48 -1.13 -3.38
C VAL A 51 20.89 -2.52 -3.43
N ALA A 52 19.79 -2.65 -4.16
CA ALA A 52 19.17 -3.89 -4.57
C ALA A 52 19.18 -4.02 -6.09
N LEU A 53 19.07 -5.26 -6.59
CA LEU A 53 18.97 -5.54 -8.02
C LEU A 53 17.62 -6.19 -8.34
N TRP A 54 16.91 -5.62 -9.32
CA TRP A 54 15.72 -6.23 -9.92
C TRP A 54 16.11 -7.19 -11.03
N MET A 55 15.77 -8.47 -10.87
CA MET A 55 16.11 -9.50 -11.84
C MET A 55 14.88 -9.89 -12.68
N PRO A 56 14.96 -9.83 -14.02
CA PRO A 56 13.94 -10.39 -14.88
C PRO A 56 13.94 -11.93 -14.78
N GLY A 57 12.80 -12.55 -15.11
CA GLY A 57 12.59 -13.99 -15.00
C GLY A 57 13.36 -14.88 -15.98
N SER A 58 14.42 -14.38 -16.62
CA SER A 58 15.32 -15.17 -17.46
C SER A 58 16.73 -15.22 -16.86
N HIS A 59 17.27 -16.44 -16.75
CA HIS A 59 18.64 -16.68 -16.30
C HIS A 59 19.62 -16.12 -17.35
N ALA A 60 20.35 -15.07 -16.98
CA ALA A 60 21.49 -14.59 -17.73
C ALA A 60 22.74 -14.69 -16.86
N ALA A 61 23.82 -15.26 -17.42
CA ALA A 61 25.13 -15.35 -16.77
C ALA A 61 25.74 -13.96 -16.39
N SER A 62 25.04 -12.87 -16.67
CA SER A 62 25.41 -11.51 -16.32
C SER A 62 24.86 -11.02 -14.97
N TRP A 63 23.87 -11.68 -14.35
CA TRP A 63 23.23 -11.11 -13.14
C TRP A 63 24.16 -11.09 -11.92
N ALA A 64 24.93 -12.15 -11.68
CA ALA A 64 25.98 -12.14 -10.66
C ALA A 64 26.98 -10.99 -10.87
N LEU A 65 27.40 -10.75 -12.12
CA LEU A 65 28.29 -9.66 -12.46
C LEU A 65 27.63 -8.30 -12.20
N LEU A 66 26.43 -8.07 -12.72
CA LEU A 66 25.71 -6.80 -12.56
C LEU A 66 25.47 -6.49 -11.07
N ARG A 67 25.12 -7.50 -10.27
CA ARG A 67 25.01 -7.40 -8.81
C ARG A 67 26.31 -6.94 -8.17
N GLN A 68 27.43 -7.54 -8.56
CA GLN A 68 28.75 -7.16 -8.04
C GLN A 68 29.11 -5.72 -8.46
N LEU A 69 28.83 -5.33 -9.69
CA LEU A 69 29.13 -4.00 -10.22
C LEU A 69 28.34 -2.89 -9.51
N CYS A 70 27.05 -3.12 -9.22
CA CYS A 70 26.25 -2.15 -8.47
C CYS A 70 26.40 -2.27 -6.95
N GLY A 71 27.14 -3.27 -6.46
CA GLY A 71 27.31 -3.52 -5.02
C GLY A 71 26.00 -3.88 -4.32
N ALA A 72 25.12 -4.65 -5.00
CA ALA A 72 23.81 -4.97 -4.46
C ALA A 72 23.86 -6.08 -3.40
N ASP A 73 23.38 -5.75 -2.20
CA ASP A 73 23.24 -6.69 -1.07
C ASP A 73 21.86 -7.35 -1.03
N GLU A 74 20.95 -6.94 -1.92
CA GLU A 74 19.61 -7.50 -2.06
C GLU A 74 19.29 -7.82 -3.52
N VAL A 75 18.51 -8.87 -3.74
CA VAL A 75 18.01 -9.25 -5.07
C VAL A 75 16.51 -9.52 -5.04
N TYR A 76 15.81 -9.08 -6.09
CA TYR A 76 14.37 -9.27 -6.29
C TYR A 76 14.14 -10.11 -7.53
N LEU A 77 13.66 -11.34 -7.37
CA LEU A 77 13.54 -12.35 -8.42
C LEU A 77 12.21 -13.10 -8.32
N PRO A 78 11.68 -13.66 -9.43
CA PRO A 78 10.51 -14.53 -9.39
C PRO A 78 10.72 -15.73 -8.47
N LEU A 79 9.64 -16.18 -7.82
CA LEU A 79 9.68 -17.31 -6.90
C LEU A 79 10.14 -18.60 -7.60
N GLU A 80 9.83 -18.77 -8.87
CA GLU A 80 10.15 -19.96 -9.67
C GLU A 80 11.67 -20.11 -9.90
N GLN A 81 12.45 -19.04 -9.72
CA GLN A 81 13.91 -19.03 -9.91
C GLN A 81 14.70 -19.26 -8.60
N ALA A 82 14.03 -19.73 -7.55
CA ALA A 82 14.64 -19.90 -6.24
C ALA A 82 15.81 -20.89 -6.21
N SER A 83 15.67 -22.01 -6.93
CA SER A 83 16.61 -23.14 -6.90
C SER A 83 17.96 -22.82 -7.55
N ASP A 84 17.94 -22.02 -8.62
CA ASP A 84 19.12 -21.70 -9.42
C ASP A 84 19.95 -20.55 -8.80
N SER A 85 19.30 -19.72 -7.98
CA SER A 85 19.84 -18.45 -7.48
C SER A 85 20.59 -18.55 -6.14
N ALA A 86 20.32 -19.58 -5.32
CA ALA A 86 20.87 -19.69 -3.96
C ALA A 86 22.41 -19.76 -3.94
N ALA A 87 23.00 -20.50 -4.89
CA ALA A 87 24.46 -20.61 -5.03
C ALA A 87 25.08 -19.38 -5.72
N GLU A 88 24.34 -18.73 -6.62
CA GLU A 88 24.81 -17.62 -7.44
C GLU A 88 24.99 -16.32 -6.62
N PHE A 89 24.10 -16.07 -5.65
CA PHE A 89 24.04 -14.78 -4.95
C PHE A 89 24.52 -14.82 -3.49
N GLY A 90 25.33 -15.82 -3.12
CA GLY A 90 25.82 -16.07 -1.76
C GLY A 90 26.08 -14.80 -0.94
N GLY A 91 25.33 -14.65 0.14
CA GLY A 91 25.41 -13.51 1.08
C GLY A 91 24.42 -12.36 0.82
N ALA A 92 23.77 -12.30 -0.35
CA ALA A 92 22.69 -11.33 -0.61
C ALA A 92 21.38 -11.75 0.05
N ARG A 93 20.60 -10.78 0.53
CA ARG A 93 19.21 -11.03 0.90
C ARG A 93 18.36 -11.22 -0.34
N ARG A 94 17.45 -12.18 -0.30
CA ARG A 94 16.62 -12.55 -1.44
C ARG A 94 15.16 -12.22 -1.16
N PHE A 95 14.53 -11.52 -2.10
CA PHE A 95 13.11 -11.18 -2.06
C PHE A 95 12.37 -11.83 -3.22
N ALA A 96 11.39 -12.68 -2.92
CA ALA A 96 10.56 -13.31 -3.94
C ALA A 96 9.54 -12.31 -4.47
N ARG A 97 9.53 -12.08 -5.78
CA ARG A 97 8.49 -11.31 -6.46
C ARG A 97 7.28 -12.21 -6.65
N LEU A 98 6.15 -11.79 -6.08
CA LEU A 98 4.90 -12.53 -6.15
C LEU A 98 3.89 -11.69 -6.96
N PRO A 99 3.78 -11.93 -8.29
CA PRO A 99 2.82 -11.24 -9.13
C PRO A 99 1.39 -11.73 -8.86
N PHE A 100 0.44 -10.80 -8.74
CA PHE A 100 -0.97 -11.13 -8.50
C PHE A 100 -1.87 -10.61 -9.59
N GLU A 101 -2.22 -11.50 -10.52
CA GLU A 101 -3.40 -11.27 -11.36
C GLU A 101 -4.68 -11.77 -10.66
N ASP A 102 -4.58 -12.81 -9.80
CA ASP A 102 -5.74 -13.42 -9.09
C ASP A 102 -5.53 -13.66 -7.57
N GLY A 103 -4.48 -13.09 -6.96
CA GLY A 103 -4.13 -13.25 -5.55
C GLY A 103 -3.24 -14.48 -5.26
N ALA A 104 -2.10 -14.29 -4.59
CA ALA A 104 -1.22 -15.42 -4.26
C ALA A 104 -1.98 -16.45 -3.43
N PRO A 105 -1.86 -17.75 -3.74
CA PRO A 105 -2.20 -18.76 -2.76
C PRO A 105 -1.23 -18.68 -1.58
N GLU A 106 -1.70 -19.04 -0.38
CA GLU A 106 -0.86 -19.10 0.83
C GLU A 106 0.40 -19.97 0.62
N THR A 107 0.29 -21.01 -0.23
CA THR A 107 1.38 -21.91 -0.59
C THR A 107 2.58 -21.21 -1.24
N ALA A 108 2.38 -20.05 -1.87
CA ALA A 108 3.49 -19.26 -2.42
C ALA A 108 4.40 -18.72 -1.31
N PHE A 109 3.84 -18.31 -0.17
CA PHE A 109 4.60 -17.83 1.00
C PHE A 109 5.33 -18.97 1.70
N GLU A 110 4.74 -20.16 1.73
CA GLU A 110 5.41 -21.37 2.22
C GLU A 110 6.62 -21.73 1.37
N SER A 111 6.45 -21.69 0.05
CA SER A 111 7.53 -21.94 -0.87
C SER A 111 8.63 -20.89 -0.73
N ALA A 112 8.30 -19.60 -0.64
CA ALA A 112 9.29 -18.54 -0.40
C ALA A 112 10.11 -18.80 0.88
N ALA A 113 9.44 -19.18 1.98
CA ALA A 113 10.12 -19.49 3.24
C ALA A 113 10.99 -20.76 3.13
N ARG A 114 10.50 -21.82 2.47
CA ARG A 114 11.21 -23.09 2.29
C ARG A 114 12.45 -22.94 1.44
N GLU A 115 12.36 -22.14 0.40
CA GLU A 115 13.48 -21.82 -0.50
C GLU A 115 14.47 -20.82 0.12
N GLY A 116 14.19 -20.31 1.33
CA GLY A 116 15.08 -19.46 2.11
C GLY A 116 15.12 -18.00 1.67
N PHE A 117 14.03 -17.47 1.11
CA PHE A 117 13.92 -16.02 0.89
C PHE A 117 13.81 -15.28 2.22
N ASP A 118 14.39 -14.08 2.29
CA ASP A 118 14.30 -13.18 3.44
C ASP A 118 12.98 -12.39 3.45
N GLY A 119 12.37 -12.25 2.27
CA GLY A 119 11.12 -11.51 2.14
C GLY A 119 10.39 -11.76 0.83
N VAL A 120 9.25 -11.09 0.71
CA VAL A 120 8.36 -11.13 -0.44
C VAL A 120 8.03 -9.71 -0.89
N LEU A 121 7.96 -9.51 -2.20
CA LEU A 121 7.42 -8.32 -2.81
C LEU A 121 6.08 -8.69 -3.47
N LEU A 122 5.00 -8.18 -2.89
CA LEU A 122 3.65 -8.31 -3.40
C LEU A 122 3.49 -7.27 -4.53
N CYS A 123 3.38 -7.74 -5.77
CA CYS A 123 3.48 -6.87 -6.94
C CYS A 123 2.43 -7.12 -8.02
N VAL A 124 2.13 -6.08 -8.79
CA VAL A 124 1.52 -6.20 -10.12
C VAL A 124 2.62 -5.96 -11.14
N GLU A 125 2.92 -6.96 -11.97
CA GLU A 125 3.93 -6.84 -13.03
C GLU A 125 3.41 -6.12 -14.27
N ASP A 126 2.09 -6.11 -14.45
CA ASP A 126 1.41 -5.37 -15.51
C ASP A 126 1.39 -3.85 -15.19
N ASP A 127 2.25 -3.12 -15.88
CA ASP A 127 2.36 -1.65 -15.81
C ASP A 127 1.12 -0.90 -16.37
N SER A 128 0.02 -1.59 -16.71
CA SER A 128 -1.27 -0.96 -17.02
C SER A 128 -2.22 -0.86 -15.82
N ARG A 129 -2.03 -1.67 -14.77
CA ARG A 129 -2.95 -1.77 -13.61
C ARG A 129 -2.29 -1.37 -12.29
N ARG A 130 -3.10 -0.87 -11.35
CA ARG A 130 -2.65 -0.46 -10.01
C ARG A 130 -2.79 -1.60 -9.02
N LEU A 131 -1.92 -1.66 -8.01
CA LEU A 131 -1.99 -2.67 -6.96
C LEU A 131 -3.38 -2.74 -6.32
N LEU A 132 -3.93 -1.61 -5.87
CA LEU A 132 -5.27 -1.55 -5.24
C LEU A 132 -6.45 -1.70 -6.21
N GLN A 133 -6.18 -1.77 -7.52
CA GLN A 133 -7.19 -2.10 -8.53
C GLN A 133 -7.30 -3.62 -8.74
N VAL A 134 -6.19 -4.34 -8.53
CA VAL A 134 -6.13 -5.80 -8.72
C VAL A 134 -6.30 -6.55 -7.40
N GLN A 135 -5.87 -5.96 -6.28
CA GLN A 135 -5.95 -6.54 -4.96
C GLN A 135 -6.68 -5.60 -4.01
N THR A 136 -7.69 -6.10 -3.34
CA THR A 136 -8.37 -5.35 -2.28
C THR A 136 -7.46 -5.22 -1.04
N VAL A 137 -7.72 -4.21 -0.21
CA VAL A 137 -7.00 -4.04 1.08
C VAL A 137 -7.12 -5.28 1.95
N GLY A 138 -8.28 -5.96 1.97
CA GLY A 138 -8.49 -7.19 2.73
C GLY A 138 -7.59 -8.34 2.26
N GLN A 139 -7.52 -8.57 0.95
CA GLN A 139 -6.62 -9.59 0.37
C GLN A 139 -5.15 -9.30 0.67
N LEU A 140 -4.70 -8.06 0.49
CA LEU A 140 -3.32 -7.65 0.82
C LEU A 140 -3.03 -7.82 2.31
N GLN A 141 -3.97 -7.50 3.20
CA GLN A 141 -3.79 -7.63 4.63
C GLN A 141 -3.69 -9.10 5.07
N GLN A 142 -4.47 -10.00 4.44
CA GLN A 142 -4.35 -11.44 4.63
C GLN A 142 -2.98 -11.96 4.16
N GLN A 143 -2.48 -11.48 3.02
CA GLN A 143 -1.16 -11.85 2.50
C GLN A 143 -0.01 -11.36 3.41
N VAL A 144 -0.11 -10.13 3.93
CA VAL A 144 0.82 -9.63 4.95
C VAL A 144 0.83 -10.53 6.18
N HIS A 145 -0.34 -11.01 6.62
CA HIS A 145 -0.43 -11.96 7.71
C HIS A 145 0.29 -13.28 7.40
N TRP A 146 0.06 -13.89 6.23
CA TRP A 146 0.72 -15.14 5.83
C TRP A 146 2.24 -15.02 5.74
N ALA A 147 2.75 -13.90 5.23
CA ALA A 147 4.18 -13.63 5.17
C ALA A 147 4.80 -13.47 6.56
N ARG A 148 4.15 -12.71 7.44
CA ARG A 148 4.61 -12.48 8.82
C ARG A 148 4.59 -13.74 9.67
N ALA A 149 3.60 -14.61 9.50
CA ALA A 149 3.56 -15.93 10.15
C ALA A 149 4.82 -16.77 9.84
N ARG A 150 5.46 -16.50 8.70
CA ARG A 150 6.67 -17.14 8.21
C ARG A 150 7.94 -16.29 8.40
N LYS A 151 7.83 -15.17 9.12
CA LYS A 151 8.92 -14.21 9.40
C LYS A 151 9.55 -13.59 8.15
N LEU A 152 8.78 -13.49 7.07
CA LEU A 152 9.21 -12.86 5.83
C LEU A 152 9.02 -11.34 5.94
N ILE A 153 10.01 -10.59 5.46
CA ILE A 153 9.89 -9.14 5.22
C ILE A 153 8.89 -8.93 4.08
N VAL A 154 7.99 -7.95 4.20
CA VAL A 154 6.93 -7.71 3.21
C VAL A 154 7.05 -6.33 2.60
N GLY A 155 7.06 -6.27 1.27
CA GLY A 155 6.94 -5.02 0.53
C GLY A 155 5.83 -5.03 -0.52
N PHE A 156 5.42 -3.83 -0.93
CA PHE A 156 4.42 -3.62 -1.98
C PHE A 156 5.03 -2.95 -3.22
N ALA A 157 4.57 -3.35 -4.41
CA ALA A 157 4.84 -2.70 -5.69
C ALA A 157 3.62 -2.80 -6.64
N GLY A 158 3.60 -2.00 -7.71
CA GLY A 158 2.55 -2.07 -8.74
C GLY A 158 1.82 -0.74 -8.91
N ARG A 159 2.46 0.18 -9.64
CA ARG A 159 1.93 1.53 -9.96
C ARG A 159 1.23 2.26 -8.81
N ILE A 160 1.94 2.34 -7.69
CA ILE A 160 1.45 3.00 -6.48
C ILE A 160 1.31 4.49 -6.76
N GLU A 161 0.15 5.06 -6.44
CA GLU A 161 -0.13 6.48 -6.51
C GLU A 161 -0.24 7.09 -5.10
N ALA A 162 -0.24 8.42 -5.02
CA ALA A 162 -0.26 9.13 -3.75
C ALA A 162 -1.40 8.71 -2.79
N PRO A 163 -2.65 8.50 -3.25
CA PRO A 163 -3.74 8.06 -2.38
C PRO A 163 -3.55 6.64 -1.83
N ASP A 164 -2.75 5.80 -2.49
CA ASP A 164 -2.52 4.42 -2.07
C ASP A 164 -1.58 4.36 -0.86
N ILE A 165 -0.65 5.31 -0.72
CA ILE A 165 0.42 5.28 0.30
C ILE A 165 -0.12 5.11 1.73
N PRO A 166 -1.07 5.95 2.22
CA PRO A 166 -1.58 5.79 3.59
C PRO A 166 -2.31 4.46 3.80
N ARG A 167 -3.02 3.98 2.77
CA ARG A 167 -3.79 2.72 2.79
C ARG A 167 -2.85 1.52 2.92
N LEU A 168 -1.77 1.54 2.14
CA LEU A 168 -0.71 0.54 2.19
C LEU A 168 0.01 0.56 3.53
N LEU A 169 0.34 1.75 4.06
CA LEU A 169 1.04 1.88 5.35
C LEU A 169 0.22 1.42 6.55
N ALA A 170 -1.11 1.51 6.49
CA ALA A 170 -1.98 0.96 7.53
C ALA A 170 -1.86 -0.57 7.67
N MET A 171 -1.38 -1.26 6.64
CA MET A 171 -1.04 -2.70 6.71
C MET A 171 0.36 -2.94 7.28
N THR A 172 1.10 -1.89 7.62
CA THR A 172 2.45 -1.91 8.20
C THR A 172 3.49 -2.70 7.37
N PRO A 173 3.59 -2.51 6.04
CA PRO A 173 4.63 -3.13 5.25
C PRO A 173 6.02 -2.65 5.70
N ASP A 174 7.03 -3.49 5.50
CA ASP A 174 8.42 -3.13 5.79
C ASP A 174 8.96 -2.11 4.77
N PHE A 175 8.44 -2.13 3.54
CA PHE A 175 8.79 -1.15 2.52
C PHE A 175 7.74 -1.05 1.41
N ILE A 176 7.83 0.04 0.66
CA ILE A 176 7.04 0.28 -0.54
C ILE A 176 8.03 0.65 -1.66
N LEU A 177 7.87 0.00 -2.81
CA LEU A 177 8.62 0.28 -4.03
C LEU A 177 7.90 1.35 -4.85
N PHE A 178 8.58 2.48 -5.09
CA PHE A 178 8.11 3.54 -5.98
C PHE A 178 8.90 3.56 -7.28
N ASP A 179 8.18 3.81 -8.37
CA ASP A 179 8.75 3.99 -9.71
C ASP A 179 8.02 5.13 -10.43
N GLY A 180 6.91 4.87 -11.12
CA GLY A 180 6.18 5.88 -11.90
C GLY A 180 5.78 7.15 -11.11
N MET A 181 5.22 7.01 -9.91
CA MET A 181 4.71 8.14 -9.12
C MET A 181 5.76 9.22 -8.83
N VAL A 182 7.02 8.81 -8.68
CA VAL A 182 8.13 9.70 -8.30
C VAL A 182 8.86 10.29 -9.52
N ARG A 183 8.33 10.07 -10.73
CA ARG A 183 8.84 10.65 -11.99
C ARG A 183 8.00 11.84 -12.44
N GLN A 184 8.57 12.73 -13.25
CA GLN A 184 7.91 13.99 -13.67
C GLN A 184 6.51 13.80 -14.27
N GLU A 185 6.33 12.76 -15.11
CA GLU A 185 5.03 12.44 -15.72
C GLU A 185 4.10 11.62 -14.82
N GLY A 186 4.58 11.18 -13.64
CA GLY A 186 3.86 10.26 -12.76
C GLY A 186 3.68 8.84 -13.31
N ARG A 187 4.29 8.55 -14.46
CA ARG A 187 4.28 7.26 -15.15
C ARG A 187 5.48 7.14 -16.09
N GLY A 188 5.73 5.92 -16.57
CA GLY A 188 6.77 5.65 -17.58
C GLY A 188 8.19 5.72 -17.02
N THR A 189 9.14 5.97 -17.92
CA THR A 189 10.59 5.89 -17.65
C THR A 189 11.28 7.25 -17.69
N GLY A 190 10.51 8.35 -17.60
CA GLY A 190 11.05 9.71 -17.55
C GLY A 190 11.83 9.96 -16.25
N PRO A 191 12.60 11.06 -16.15
CA PRO A 191 13.47 11.31 -15.00
C PRO A 191 12.69 11.41 -13.69
N LEU A 192 13.37 11.09 -12.59
CA LEU A 192 12.86 11.31 -11.24
C LEU A 192 12.62 12.80 -10.99
N ASP A 193 11.59 13.07 -10.19
CA ASP A 193 11.19 14.41 -9.77
C ASP A 193 11.44 14.57 -8.26
N PRO A 194 12.39 15.41 -7.84
CA PRO A 194 12.70 15.63 -6.43
C PRO A 194 11.50 16.05 -5.57
N GLU A 195 10.57 16.84 -6.13
CA GLU A 195 9.39 17.30 -5.38
C GLU A 195 8.40 16.16 -5.15
N ARG A 196 8.25 15.25 -6.14
CA ARG A 196 7.41 14.05 -5.99
C ARG A 196 8.01 13.03 -5.03
N LEU A 197 9.35 12.90 -5.00
CA LEU A 197 10.06 12.08 -4.01
C LEU A 197 9.80 12.58 -2.58
N ARG A 198 9.97 13.90 -2.35
CA ARG A 198 9.64 14.55 -1.08
C ARG A 198 8.18 14.33 -0.70
N TYR A 199 7.27 14.50 -1.65
CA TYR A 199 5.85 14.28 -1.42
C TYR A 199 5.52 12.84 -1.00
N ALA A 200 6.11 11.82 -1.67
CA ALA A 200 5.96 10.43 -1.26
C ALA A 200 6.51 10.20 0.16
N ARG A 201 7.69 10.76 0.47
CA ARG A 201 8.31 10.65 1.80
C ARG A 201 7.45 11.30 2.89
N ASP A 202 6.87 12.45 2.62
CA ASP A 202 5.96 13.15 3.54
C ASP A 202 4.71 12.31 3.84
N LEU A 203 4.09 11.73 2.80
CA LEU A 203 2.94 10.83 2.96
C LEU A 203 3.28 9.62 3.81
N MET A 204 4.49 9.05 3.64
CA MET A 204 4.96 7.95 4.49
C MET A 204 5.19 8.36 5.95
N SER A 205 5.52 9.63 6.18
CA SER A 205 5.83 10.16 7.52
C SER A 205 4.59 10.66 8.26
N THR A 206 3.48 10.92 7.55
CA THR A 206 2.26 11.53 8.12
C THR A 206 1.49 10.58 9.06
N LEU A 207 1.84 9.29 9.08
CA LEU A 207 1.33 8.29 10.02
C LEU A 207 2.16 8.18 11.31
N ALA A 208 3.28 8.91 11.44
CA ALA A 208 3.89 9.13 12.76
C ALA A 208 2.99 10.09 13.55
N PRO A 209 2.67 9.82 14.83
CA PRO A 209 1.79 10.66 15.62
C PRO A 209 2.38 12.06 15.74
N THR A 210 1.86 13.00 14.96
CA THR A 210 2.25 14.40 15.06
C THR A 210 1.54 15.01 16.26
N LYS A 211 2.34 15.51 17.21
CA LYS A 211 1.86 16.35 18.32
C LYS A 211 1.07 17.52 17.74
N PRO A 212 -0.04 17.93 18.38
CA PRO A 212 -0.82 19.07 17.92
C PRO A 212 0.07 20.32 17.93
N SER A 213 0.30 20.88 16.75
CA SER A 213 0.99 22.16 16.61
C SER A 213 0.07 23.25 17.16
N SER A 214 0.56 23.90 18.22
CA SER A 214 -0.10 24.99 18.89
C SER A 214 -0.11 26.23 18.00
N HIS A 215 -1.23 26.52 17.35
CA HIS A 215 -1.59 27.87 16.98
C HIS A 215 -2.69 28.36 17.92
N ARG A 216 -2.34 29.38 18.70
CA ARG A 216 -3.22 30.06 19.65
C ARG A 216 -4.48 30.61 18.97
N ALA A 217 -5.57 30.51 19.71
CA ALA A 217 -6.92 30.99 19.39
C ALA A 217 -6.98 32.48 19.03
N ALA A 218 -7.86 32.77 18.07
CA ALA A 218 -8.60 34.02 17.97
C ALA A 218 -10.08 33.66 17.67
N ASP A 219 -10.99 34.49 18.19
CA ASP A 219 -12.39 34.23 18.49
C ASP A 219 -13.33 33.85 17.33
N SER A 220 -14.36 33.07 17.72
CA SER A 220 -15.72 32.99 17.17
C SER A 220 -15.92 32.96 15.66
N ASP A 221 -15.47 31.88 15.00
CA ASP A 221 -16.03 31.47 13.72
C ASP A 221 -16.60 30.06 13.86
N ALA A 222 -17.84 29.84 13.44
CA ALA A 222 -18.44 28.51 13.46
C ALA A 222 -17.51 27.58 12.66
N THR A 223 -16.91 26.59 13.31
CA THR A 223 -16.08 25.59 12.62
C THR A 223 -16.90 25.03 11.47
N VAL A 224 -16.49 25.32 10.23
CA VAL A 224 -17.21 24.87 9.04
C VAL A 224 -16.94 23.38 8.89
N HIS A 225 -18.00 22.60 8.67
CA HIS A 225 -17.91 21.16 8.45
C HIS A 225 -18.21 20.84 7.00
N ASP A 226 -17.41 19.98 6.39
CA ASP A 226 -17.70 19.37 5.10
C ASP A 226 -18.34 17.99 5.32
N ARG A 227 -19.12 17.51 4.33
CA ARG A 227 -19.72 16.17 4.34
C ARG A 227 -19.16 15.34 3.21
N ILE A 228 -18.71 14.13 3.55
CA ILE A 228 -18.19 13.15 2.61
C ILE A 228 -19.09 11.94 2.70
N PHE A 229 -19.43 11.33 1.57
CA PHE A 229 -20.35 10.21 1.56
C PHE A 229 -19.93 9.13 0.58
N VAL A 230 -20.32 7.90 0.92
CA VAL A 230 -20.38 6.74 0.04
C VAL A 230 -21.81 6.22 0.14
N ARG A 231 -22.48 6.04 -1.00
CA ARG A 231 -23.86 5.56 -1.06
C ARG A 231 -23.92 4.27 -1.86
N ASP A 232 -24.81 3.38 -1.45
CA ASP A 232 -25.09 2.12 -2.14
C ASP A 232 -23.84 1.24 -2.40
N TRP A 233 -22.87 1.26 -1.47
CA TRP A 233 -21.64 0.47 -1.60
C TRP A 233 -21.90 -1.00 -1.27
N LEU A 234 -21.75 -1.85 -2.28
CA LEU A 234 -22.12 -3.26 -2.21
C LEU A 234 -20.89 -4.14 -1.95
N VAL A 235 -20.98 -5.01 -0.94
CA VAL A 235 -19.93 -5.99 -0.60
C VAL A 235 -20.59 -7.35 -0.40
N GLU A 236 -19.97 -8.42 -0.93
CA GLU A 236 -20.38 -9.80 -0.63
C GLU A 236 -19.58 -10.29 0.58
N ILE A 237 -20.29 -10.59 1.68
CA ILE A 237 -19.68 -10.96 2.96
C ILE A 237 -20.44 -12.12 3.58
N GLN A 238 -19.76 -12.96 4.37
CA GLN A 238 -20.40 -13.99 5.19
C GLN A 238 -20.90 -13.34 6.48
N ILE A 239 -22.21 -13.14 6.63
CA ILE A 239 -22.78 -12.42 7.78
C ILE A 239 -24.05 -13.04 8.36
N GLY A 240 -24.02 -13.43 9.63
CA GLY A 240 -25.22 -13.91 10.31
C GLY A 240 -24.96 -14.83 11.49
N ALA A 241 -25.80 -14.71 12.51
CA ALA A 241 -25.70 -15.42 13.77
C ALA A 241 -26.21 -16.88 13.69
N TYR A 242 -26.96 -17.22 12.64
CA TYR A 242 -27.51 -18.56 12.44
C TYR A 242 -26.70 -19.36 11.42
N ALA A 243 -26.61 -20.68 11.64
CA ALA A 243 -25.80 -21.56 10.79
C ALA A 243 -26.20 -21.56 9.30
N TYR A 244 -27.45 -21.20 8.97
CA TYR A 244 -27.94 -21.07 7.59
C TYR A 244 -27.61 -19.71 6.93
N GLU A 245 -27.11 -18.73 7.71
CA GLU A 245 -26.72 -17.39 7.23
C GLU A 245 -25.21 -17.29 6.90
N ARG A 246 -24.50 -18.42 6.91
CA ARG A 246 -23.05 -18.51 6.68
C ARG A 246 -22.65 -18.55 5.19
N GLU A 247 -23.62 -18.48 4.28
CA GLU A 247 -23.36 -18.26 2.86
C GLU A 247 -23.00 -16.78 2.59
N PRO A 248 -22.12 -16.49 1.62
CA PRO A 248 -21.86 -15.12 1.18
C PRO A 248 -23.16 -14.45 0.72
N GLN A 249 -23.41 -13.23 1.20
CA GLN A 249 -24.59 -12.45 0.82
C GLN A 249 -24.22 -10.99 0.60
N ARG A 250 -25.05 -10.31 -0.20
CA ARG A 250 -24.85 -8.92 -0.58
C ARG A 250 -25.28 -8.00 0.55
N VAL A 251 -24.34 -7.21 1.04
CA VAL A 251 -24.54 -6.18 2.04
C VAL A 251 -24.25 -4.82 1.45
N ARG A 252 -25.17 -3.89 1.65
CA ARG A 252 -25.10 -2.52 1.16
C ARG A 252 -24.81 -1.56 2.30
N PHE A 253 -23.82 -0.70 2.09
CA PHE A 253 -23.43 0.37 3.00
C PHE A 253 -23.79 1.72 2.40
N THR A 254 -24.39 2.59 3.22
CA THR A 254 -24.51 4.02 2.95
C THR A 254 -23.94 4.76 4.15
N VAL A 255 -22.88 5.53 3.94
CA VAL A 255 -22.13 6.19 5.00
C VAL A 255 -21.94 7.65 4.66
N GLU A 256 -22.24 8.53 5.61
CA GLU A 256 -22.02 9.97 5.55
C GLU A 256 -21.17 10.39 6.76
N VAL A 257 -20.08 11.10 6.49
CA VAL A 257 -19.11 11.55 7.50
C VAL A 257 -19.07 13.07 7.49
N GLU A 258 -19.24 13.65 8.66
CA GLU A 258 -18.99 15.06 8.90
C GLU A 258 -17.54 15.27 9.33
N VAL A 259 -16.83 16.17 8.64
CA VAL A 259 -15.43 16.47 8.91
C VAL A 259 -15.19 17.96 9.10
N VAL A 260 -14.32 18.32 10.06
CA VAL A 260 -13.92 19.73 10.25
C VAL A 260 -13.13 20.19 9.02
N ARG A 261 -13.54 21.30 8.40
CA ARG A 261 -12.84 21.91 7.26
C ARG A 261 -11.55 22.59 7.72
N VAL A 262 -10.45 22.38 6.98
CA VAL A 262 -9.18 23.10 7.17
C VAL A 262 -9.10 24.20 6.13
N ALA A 263 -8.75 25.42 6.53
CA ALA A 263 -8.73 26.60 5.66
C ALA A 263 -7.64 26.58 4.55
N ALA A 264 -6.80 25.55 4.51
CA ALA A 264 -5.81 25.38 3.45
C ALA A 264 -6.51 25.03 2.13
N ARG A 265 -6.19 25.79 1.07
CA ARG A 265 -6.67 25.52 -0.30
C ARG A 265 -6.52 24.03 -0.63
N ALA A 266 -7.55 23.45 -1.25
CA ALA A 266 -7.69 22.05 -1.66
C ALA A 266 -6.68 21.56 -2.73
N ALA A 267 -5.48 22.15 -2.80
CA ALA A 267 -4.40 21.74 -3.70
C ALA A 267 -3.51 20.65 -3.07
N ASP A 268 -3.66 20.39 -1.78
CA ASP A 268 -2.88 19.40 -1.05
C ASP A 268 -3.79 18.27 -0.57
N LEU A 269 -3.70 17.12 -1.25
CA LEU A 269 -4.48 15.91 -0.93
C LEU A 269 -4.27 15.44 0.51
N ARG A 270 -3.15 15.81 1.16
CA ARG A 270 -2.89 15.55 2.59
C ARG A 270 -3.94 16.18 3.51
N HIS A 271 -4.62 17.23 3.04
CA HIS A 271 -5.60 17.99 3.79
C HIS A 271 -7.05 17.74 3.34
N VAL A 272 -7.30 16.76 2.47
CA VAL A 272 -8.66 16.38 2.07
C VAL A 272 -8.97 15.03 2.70
N VAL A 273 -9.97 14.98 3.59
CA VAL A 273 -10.54 13.68 3.95
C VAL A 273 -11.30 13.21 2.71
N THR A 274 -10.86 12.10 2.13
CA THR A 274 -11.51 11.52 0.94
C THR A 274 -12.52 10.46 1.37
N TYR A 275 -13.35 10.02 0.44
CA TYR A 275 -14.27 8.90 0.66
C TYR A 275 -13.52 7.57 0.92
N ASP A 276 -12.20 7.51 0.71
CA ASP A 276 -11.39 6.32 0.99
C ASP A 276 -11.39 5.95 2.48
N LEU A 277 -11.47 6.94 3.38
CA LEU A 277 -11.65 6.69 4.81
C LEU A 277 -12.86 5.79 5.07
N ILE A 278 -13.93 5.99 4.31
CA ILE A 278 -15.18 5.24 4.43
C ILE A 278 -15.00 3.84 3.82
N THR A 279 -14.52 3.76 2.57
CA THR A 279 -14.41 2.48 1.87
C THR A 279 -13.40 1.55 2.53
N ASP A 280 -12.28 2.06 3.04
CA ASP A 280 -11.30 1.27 3.81
C ASP A 280 -11.85 0.75 5.12
N SER A 281 -12.62 1.59 5.84
CA SER A 281 -13.25 1.17 7.09
C SER A 281 -14.25 0.05 6.86
N ILE A 282 -15.05 0.14 5.79
CA ILE A 282 -15.95 -0.94 5.36
C ILE A 282 -15.14 -2.19 5.05
N SER A 283 -14.12 -2.10 4.17
CA SER A 283 -13.32 -3.27 3.77
C SER A 283 -12.67 -3.99 4.95
N ARG A 284 -12.17 -3.25 5.95
CA ARG A 284 -11.57 -3.86 7.16
C ARG A 284 -12.59 -4.55 8.04
N ALA A 285 -13.77 -3.95 8.23
CA ALA A 285 -14.84 -4.50 9.06
C ALA A 285 -15.50 -5.74 8.41
N THR A 286 -15.20 -6.03 7.15
CA THR A 286 -15.80 -7.13 6.39
C THR A 286 -14.81 -8.24 5.99
N ILE A 287 -13.60 -8.25 6.54
CA ILE A 287 -12.58 -9.27 6.21
C ILE A 287 -12.98 -10.64 6.75
N GLU A 288 -13.43 -10.68 8.01
CA GLU A 288 -13.81 -11.90 8.70
C GLU A 288 -15.33 -12.06 8.73
N HIS A 289 -15.78 -13.27 9.05
CA HIS A 289 -17.18 -13.51 9.34
C HIS A 289 -17.63 -12.65 10.53
N VAL A 290 -18.77 -11.99 10.37
CA VAL A 290 -19.39 -11.21 11.45
C VAL A 290 -20.79 -11.72 11.72
N ASP A 291 -21.16 -11.83 12.98
CA ASP A 291 -22.47 -12.38 13.37
C ASP A 291 -23.61 -11.40 13.06
N LEU A 292 -23.36 -10.08 13.22
CA LEU A 292 -24.39 -9.04 13.23
C LEU A 292 -24.00 -7.83 12.36
N VAL A 293 -24.97 -7.26 11.63
CA VAL A 293 -24.76 -6.03 10.85
C VAL A 293 -24.48 -4.83 11.74
N GLU A 294 -25.00 -4.86 12.97
CA GLU A 294 -24.77 -3.88 14.02
C GLU A 294 -23.30 -3.84 14.42
N THR A 295 -22.65 -5.00 14.55
CA THR A 295 -21.22 -5.10 14.88
C THR A 295 -20.36 -4.50 13.78
N VAL A 296 -20.61 -4.90 12.52
CA VAL A 296 -19.89 -4.32 11.37
C VAL A 296 -20.08 -2.81 11.32
N ALA A 297 -21.31 -2.33 11.50
CA ALA A 297 -21.60 -0.91 11.45
C ALA A 297 -20.87 -0.14 12.56
N GLU A 298 -20.76 -0.70 13.78
CA GLU A 298 -20.05 -0.08 14.90
C GLU A 298 -18.52 -0.07 14.68
N ASP A 299 -17.98 -1.15 14.11
CA ASP A 299 -16.56 -1.25 13.77
C ASP A 299 -16.18 -0.22 12.69
N VAL A 300 -17.01 -0.08 11.65
CA VAL A 300 -16.86 0.97 10.63
C VAL A 300 -16.96 2.36 11.26
N ALA A 301 -17.94 2.59 12.14
CA ALA A 301 -18.11 3.88 12.82
C ALA A 301 -16.87 4.25 13.65
N SER A 302 -16.39 3.29 14.44
CA SER A 302 -15.24 3.44 15.32
C SER A 302 -13.98 3.73 14.51
N ALA A 303 -13.76 2.98 13.42
CA ALA A 303 -12.63 3.19 12.52
C ALA A 303 -12.63 4.58 11.88
N ILE A 304 -13.78 5.06 11.39
CA ILE A 304 -13.92 6.39 10.80
C ILE A 304 -13.67 7.48 11.85
N LEU A 305 -14.22 7.33 13.06
CA LEU A 305 -14.11 8.33 14.13
C LEU A 305 -12.72 8.41 14.76
N MET A 306 -11.85 7.43 14.54
CA MET A 306 -10.41 7.55 14.89
C MET A 306 -9.72 8.66 14.08
N HIS A 307 -10.25 9.03 12.90
CA HIS A 307 -9.67 10.10 12.11
C HIS A 307 -9.82 11.45 12.84
N PRO A 308 -8.73 12.22 13.07
CA PRO A 308 -8.77 13.44 13.91
C PRO A 308 -9.71 14.55 13.43
N ARG A 309 -10.21 14.47 12.20
CA ARG A 309 -11.14 15.44 11.63
C ARG A 309 -12.59 14.96 11.55
N ALA A 310 -12.86 13.67 11.72
CA ALA A 310 -14.22 13.15 11.72
C ALA A 310 -14.91 13.51 13.04
N THR A 311 -16.06 14.18 12.94
CA THR A 311 -16.83 14.65 14.10
C THR A 311 -18.10 13.84 14.29
N MET A 312 -18.66 13.35 13.20
CA MET A 312 -19.88 12.54 13.20
C MET A 312 -19.86 11.59 12.02
N VAL A 313 -20.45 10.41 12.19
CA VAL A 313 -20.66 9.42 11.15
C VAL A 313 -22.10 8.90 11.23
N ASP A 314 -22.77 8.85 10.10
CA ASP A 314 -24.10 8.26 9.90
C ASP A 314 -23.95 7.08 8.94
N ILE A 315 -24.21 5.86 9.42
CA ILE A 315 -23.99 4.62 8.67
C ILE A 315 -25.30 3.85 8.62
N THR A 316 -25.73 3.46 7.43
CA THR A 316 -26.79 2.50 7.17
C THR A 316 -26.17 1.25 6.54
N VAL A 317 -26.47 0.08 7.11
CA VAL A 317 -25.99 -1.23 6.63
C VAL A 317 -27.18 -2.15 6.43
N GLU A 318 -27.30 -2.72 5.24
CA GLU A 318 -28.45 -3.52 4.82
C GLU A 318 -28.04 -4.84 4.16
N LYS A 319 -28.61 -5.95 4.59
CA LYS A 319 -28.61 -7.23 3.88
C LYS A 319 -29.67 -7.18 2.78
N LEU A 320 -29.30 -7.49 1.55
CA LEU A 320 -30.20 -7.42 0.39
C LEU A 320 -30.87 -8.75 0.03
N ASP A 321 -30.36 -9.85 0.57
CA ASP A 321 -30.76 -11.20 0.14
C ASP A 321 -31.74 -11.90 1.10
N LEU A 322 -32.23 -11.18 2.12
CA LEU A 322 -33.20 -11.69 3.10
C LEU A 322 -34.64 -11.25 2.76
N GLY A 323 -35.43 -12.18 2.24
CA GLY A 323 -36.86 -11.97 1.98
C GLY A 323 -37.13 -11.10 0.74
N THR A 324 -38.21 -10.30 0.78
CA THR A 324 -38.66 -9.46 -0.34
C THR A 324 -38.21 -8.01 -0.26
N GLY A 325 -37.36 -7.66 0.72
CA GLY A 325 -36.88 -6.30 0.97
C GLY A 325 -35.47 -6.30 1.56
N SER A 326 -34.99 -5.14 1.99
CA SER A 326 -33.72 -5.02 2.71
C SER A 326 -33.94 -5.04 4.23
N LEU A 327 -33.06 -5.73 4.96
CA LEU A 327 -33.03 -5.76 6.42
C LEU A 327 -31.69 -5.22 6.91
N GLY A 328 -31.70 -4.34 7.90
CA GLY A 328 -30.47 -3.64 8.25
C GLY A 328 -30.56 -2.80 9.51
N CYS A 329 -29.48 -2.09 9.80
CA CYS A 329 -29.41 -1.12 10.89
C CYS A 329 -28.92 0.23 10.37
N ARG A 330 -29.26 1.29 11.10
CA ARG A 330 -28.68 2.63 10.90
C ARG A 330 -28.19 3.16 12.23
N LEU A 331 -26.97 3.67 12.26
CA LEU A 331 -26.37 4.27 13.44
C LEU A 331 -25.80 5.66 13.15
N LEU A 332 -25.94 6.51 14.15
CA LEU A 332 -25.33 7.81 14.21
C LEU A 332 -24.36 7.81 15.39
N ARG A 333 -23.09 8.11 15.13
CA ARG A 333 -22.07 8.25 16.18
C ARG A 333 -21.42 9.61 16.06
N ARG A 334 -21.13 10.22 17.20
CA ARG A 334 -20.37 11.46 17.30
C ARG A 334 -19.08 11.17 18.04
N ARG A 335 -18.00 11.84 17.66
CA ARG A 335 -16.77 11.77 18.44
C ARG A 335 -17.04 12.41 19.79
N ASP A 336 -16.80 11.68 20.87
CA ASP A 336 -16.86 12.25 22.21
C ASP A 336 -15.87 13.42 22.27
N ARG A 337 -16.37 14.60 22.68
CA ARG A 337 -15.46 15.71 23.01
C ARG A 337 -14.67 15.25 24.23
N PRO A 338 -13.33 15.17 24.17
CA PRO A 338 -12.56 15.03 25.40
C PRO A 338 -12.90 16.23 26.29
N LEU A 339 -13.28 15.95 27.54
CA LEU A 339 -13.52 16.94 28.60
C LEU A 339 -12.27 17.77 28.89
#